data_AF-A0A2D7VQ04-F1
#
_entry.id   AF-A0A2D7VQ04-F1
#
_cell.length_a   1.000
_cell.length_b   1.000
_cell.length_c   1.000
_cell.angle_alpha   90.00
_cell.angle_beta   90.00
_cell.angle_gamma   90.00
#
_symmetry.space_group_name_H-M   'P 1'
#
loop_
_entity.id
_entity.type
_entity.pdbx_description
1 polymer ?
#
loop_
_entity_poly.entity_id
_entity_poly.type
_entity_poly.pdbx_seq_one_letter_code
_entity_poly.pdbx_strand_id
1 'polypeptide(L)'
;MKKSMVSLAALLCCLFNVQAQFGEQLIISDDLDAPYQSYPVDLGNDSDIDIVTLFGGDYSIRWMKNLDGKGNFSDPLLINATQFVYLDIDFLDIDSDGDKDILFLGNNPRKLIWIENLDGLGNFGSEQLILEIDFITSYNTLDFDDDGDFDILFNTTDTFSGEIMWIENMDGLGSFGAPISLIDGIDVEFFEPILEDIDNDGDLDILTSLESYSPSIVVWYENSGNVSFDIEHVIHEFQTFVSDFTTIVDLKYVDVDLDGKKDVYFETYHDDFDNITGWCKALNEQGDFDFPEILDNLFMVFANYDLDDDGDVDFLSYTRLPEPLIFWRENLDGLGASFIQRQISTEIDRPIDVDAADFDGDGLLDVLSTSTDDSKVAWYKNTGILDVVENVAFSINMYPNPTSSIVYLNTNEPLASIVMYNVLGTKIKSFPTTSQFDISEVPSGLYFFNIKTVSGLVSTQKIIKK
;
A
#
# COMPACT_ATOMS: atom_id res chain seq x y z
N MET A 1 47.03 29.08 41.47
CA MET A 1 46.01 27.99 41.45
C MET A 1 44.67 28.66 41.14
N LYS A 2 44.25 28.87 39.88
CA LYS A 2 43.58 27.92 38.96
C LYS A 2 42.50 27.06 39.63
N LYS A 3 41.22 27.41 39.36
CA LYS A 3 40.05 26.56 39.00
C LYS A 3 38.78 27.43 39.19
N SER A 4 38.26 28.07 38.15
CA SER A 4 37.26 27.53 37.20
C SER A 4 35.86 27.41 37.82
N MET A 5 35.10 28.51 37.78
CA MET A 5 33.62 28.47 37.77
C MET A 5 33.20 28.33 36.30
N VAL A 6 32.70 27.16 35.92
CA VAL A 6 31.97 26.98 34.66
C VAL A 6 30.50 27.15 35.02
N SER A 7 29.88 28.20 34.49
CA SER A 7 28.44 28.39 34.55
C SER A 7 27.78 27.42 33.57
N LEU A 8 26.90 26.57 34.10
CA LEU A 8 26.08 25.63 33.35
C LEU A 8 25.06 26.44 32.53
N ALA A 9 25.22 26.48 31.20
CA ALA A 9 24.18 26.93 30.30
C ALA A 9 23.16 25.80 30.17
N ALA A 10 21.92 26.05 30.57
CA ALA A 10 20.80 25.15 30.30
C ALA A 10 20.52 25.21 28.79
N LEU A 11 20.91 24.16 28.07
CA LEU A 11 20.42 23.88 26.74
C LEU A 11 18.99 23.38 26.92
N LEU A 12 18.02 24.19 26.52
CA LEU A 12 16.63 23.76 26.41
C LEU A 12 16.59 22.81 25.20
N CYS A 13 16.74 21.50 25.42
CA CYS A 13 16.35 20.52 24.42
C CYS A 13 14.84 20.69 24.22
N CYS A 14 14.46 21.26 23.09
CA CYS A 14 13.16 21.00 22.51
C CYS A 14 13.10 19.48 22.32
N LEU A 15 12.35 18.81 23.19
CA LEU A 15 11.85 17.46 22.93
C LEU A 15 10.97 17.61 21.68
N PHE A 16 11.53 17.27 20.52
CA PHE A 16 10.69 16.86 19.41
C PHE A 16 10.12 15.52 19.87
N ASN A 17 8.86 15.52 20.28
CA ASN A 17 8.07 14.30 20.21
C ASN A 17 8.01 14.01 18.71
N VAL A 18 8.81 13.04 18.26
CA VAL A 18 8.56 12.39 16.99
C VAL A 18 7.22 11.71 17.20
N GLN A 19 6.16 12.27 16.63
CA GLN A 19 4.89 11.57 16.58
C GLN A 19 5.11 10.35 15.69
N ALA A 20 4.61 9.19 16.11
CA ALA A 20 4.54 8.04 15.20
C ALA A 20 3.67 8.44 14.00
N GLN A 21 4.05 8.01 12.80
CA GLN A 21 3.29 8.28 11.57
C GLN A 21 1.87 7.72 11.68
N PHE A 22 1.74 6.54 12.26
CA PHE A 22 0.45 5.94 12.57
C PHE A 22 0.00 6.29 13.99
N GLY A 23 -1.30 6.59 14.11
CA GLY A 23 -1.98 6.88 15.37
C GLY A 23 -2.17 5.65 16.27
N GLU A 24 -2.93 5.82 17.34
CA GLU A 24 -3.28 4.71 18.22
C GLU A 24 -4.30 3.76 17.58
N GLN A 25 -4.42 2.55 18.13
CA GLN A 25 -5.36 1.54 17.65
C GLN A 25 -6.81 2.03 17.74
N LEU A 26 -7.52 2.04 16.62
CA LEU A 26 -8.95 2.32 16.54
C LEU A 26 -9.69 0.99 16.32
N ILE A 27 -10.34 0.50 17.38
CA ILE A 27 -11.05 -0.79 17.36
C ILE A 27 -12.39 -0.62 16.62
N ILE A 28 -12.61 -1.49 15.64
CA ILE A 28 -13.86 -1.60 14.87
C ILE A 28 -14.77 -2.66 15.49
N SER A 29 -14.21 -3.84 15.79
CA SER A 29 -14.88 -4.95 16.49
C SER A 29 -13.88 -5.67 17.38
N ASP A 30 -14.34 -6.20 18.52
CA ASP A 30 -13.56 -7.00 19.48
C ASP A 30 -14.36 -8.16 20.09
N ASP A 31 -15.49 -8.52 19.48
CA ASP A 31 -16.51 -9.39 20.07
C ASP A 31 -16.84 -10.63 19.22
N LEU A 32 -16.25 -10.75 18.03
CA LEU A 32 -16.48 -11.84 17.10
C LEU A 32 -15.24 -12.74 17.01
N ASP A 33 -15.44 -14.03 17.25
CA ASP A 33 -14.35 -14.99 17.44
C ASP A 33 -13.57 -15.25 16.14
N ALA A 34 -12.25 -15.14 16.24
CA ALA A 34 -11.27 -15.44 15.19
C ALA A 34 -11.52 -14.74 13.83
N PRO A 35 -11.49 -13.40 13.75
CA PRO A 35 -11.33 -12.72 12.45
C PRO A 35 -10.00 -13.16 11.84
N TYR A 36 -9.99 -13.52 10.56
CA TYR A 36 -8.76 -14.05 9.93
C TYR A 36 -8.34 -13.39 8.63
N GLN A 37 -9.22 -12.62 7.98
CA GLN A 37 -8.87 -11.83 6.80
C GLN A 37 -9.81 -10.63 6.70
N SER A 38 -9.32 -9.46 6.30
CA SER A 38 -10.14 -8.28 6.11
C SER A 38 -9.74 -7.47 4.90
N TYR A 39 -10.76 -7.00 4.19
CA TYR A 39 -10.62 -6.35 2.91
C TYR A 39 -11.19 -4.94 2.99
N PRO A 40 -10.40 -3.90 2.68
CA PRO A 40 -10.89 -2.56 2.41
C PRO A 40 -11.59 -2.55 1.04
N VAL A 41 -12.87 -2.21 1.02
CA VAL A 41 -13.66 -2.22 -0.23
C VAL A 41 -14.83 -1.25 -0.13
N ASP A 42 -15.09 -0.48 -1.19
CA ASP A 42 -16.36 0.26 -1.35
C ASP A 42 -17.44 -0.74 -1.81
N LEU A 43 -18.12 -1.38 -0.86
CA LEU A 43 -19.20 -2.36 -1.15
C LEU A 43 -20.57 -1.68 -1.27
N GLY A 44 -20.67 -0.43 -0.77
CA GLY A 44 -21.89 0.37 -0.73
C GLY A 44 -22.11 1.29 -1.94
N ASN A 45 -21.15 1.35 -2.86
CA ASN A 45 -21.12 2.27 -4.00
C ASN A 45 -21.29 3.75 -3.59
N ASP A 46 -20.78 4.12 -2.42
CA ASP A 46 -20.84 5.49 -1.88
C ASP A 46 -19.47 6.20 -1.88
N SER A 47 -18.45 5.55 -2.43
CA SER A 47 -17.05 6.02 -2.50
C SER A 47 -16.34 6.10 -1.14
N ASP A 48 -16.99 5.67 -0.06
CA ASP A 48 -16.34 5.51 1.23
C ASP A 48 -15.78 4.07 1.32
N ILE A 49 -14.51 3.94 1.71
CA ILE A 49 -13.92 2.60 1.87
C ILE A 49 -14.51 1.94 3.13
N ASP A 50 -15.24 0.85 2.93
CA ASP A 50 -15.73 -0.02 3.99
C ASP A 50 -14.74 -1.13 4.32
N ILE A 51 -15.10 -1.98 5.27
CA ILE A 51 -14.35 -3.18 5.61
C ILE A 51 -15.26 -4.40 5.50
N VAL A 52 -14.78 -5.46 4.85
CA VAL A 52 -15.38 -6.80 4.90
C VAL A 52 -14.42 -7.75 5.59
N THR A 53 -14.88 -8.47 6.60
CA THR A 53 -14.04 -9.39 7.40
C THR A 53 -14.62 -10.80 7.39
N LEU A 54 -13.71 -11.78 7.27
CA LEU A 54 -13.99 -13.20 7.42
C LEU A 54 -13.76 -13.64 8.87
N PHE A 55 -14.73 -14.37 9.43
CA PHE A 55 -14.69 -14.87 10.81
C PHE A 55 -14.71 -16.40 10.86
N GLY A 56 -13.69 -16.98 11.52
CA GLY A 56 -13.51 -18.42 11.63
C GLY A 56 -14.37 -19.06 12.73
N GLY A 57 -14.82 -18.29 13.72
CA GLY A 57 -15.62 -18.81 14.83
C GLY A 57 -17.01 -19.33 14.41
N ASP A 58 -17.65 -18.64 13.47
CA ASP A 58 -18.98 -18.98 12.94
C ASP A 58 -19.03 -19.12 11.41
N TYR A 59 -17.87 -19.09 10.74
CA TYR A 59 -17.72 -19.19 9.29
C TYR A 59 -18.53 -18.14 8.54
N SER A 60 -18.42 -16.88 8.96
CA SER A 60 -19.20 -15.77 8.40
C SER A 60 -18.37 -14.73 7.64
N ILE A 61 -18.99 -14.12 6.63
CA ILE A 61 -18.56 -12.87 5.98
C ILE A 61 -19.40 -11.76 6.61
N ARG A 62 -18.74 -10.69 7.05
CA ARG A 62 -19.44 -9.54 7.65
C ARG A 62 -18.91 -8.22 7.13
N TRP A 63 -19.82 -7.25 7.01
CA TRP A 63 -19.56 -5.92 6.51
C TRP A 63 -19.63 -4.87 7.63
N MET A 64 -18.60 -4.04 7.73
CA MET A 64 -18.51 -2.90 8.62
C MET A 64 -18.48 -1.65 7.74
N LYS A 65 -19.63 -0.97 7.66
CA LYS A 65 -19.81 0.20 6.79
C LYS A 65 -19.11 1.42 7.35
N ASN A 66 -18.37 2.17 6.56
CA ASN A 66 -17.84 3.48 6.90
C ASN A 66 -18.96 4.51 6.83
N LEU A 67 -19.50 4.91 7.98
CA LEU A 67 -20.78 5.63 8.03
C LEU A 67 -20.69 7.10 7.59
N ASP A 68 -19.49 7.64 7.48
CA ASP A 68 -19.27 9.06 7.19
C ASP A 68 -18.01 9.38 6.39
N GLY A 69 -17.37 8.36 5.79
CA GLY A 69 -16.11 8.48 5.06
C GLY A 69 -14.95 9.00 5.91
N LYS A 70 -15.01 8.80 7.24
CA LYS A 70 -14.01 9.30 8.22
C LYS A 70 -13.51 8.23 9.17
N GLY A 71 -13.61 6.97 8.77
CA GLY A 71 -13.26 5.80 9.57
C GLY A 71 -14.18 5.57 10.76
N ASN A 72 -15.44 6.05 10.71
CA ASN A 72 -16.46 5.70 11.71
C ASN A 72 -17.30 4.51 11.23
N PHE A 73 -16.84 3.31 11.58
CA PHE A 73 -17.45 2.06 11.10
C PHE A 73 -18.69 1.64 11.89
N SER A 74 -19.62 0.95 11.21
CA SER A 74 -20.77 0.30 11.83
C SER A 74 -20.40 -0.95 12.62
N ASP A 75 -21.31 -1.44 13.46
CA ASP A 75 -21.22 -2.81 13.97
C ASP A 75 -21.19 -3.82 12.80
N PRO A 76 -20.53 -4.99 12.94
CA PRO A 76 -20.44 -5.98 11.87
C PRO A 76 -21.80 -6.56 11.45
N LEU A 77 -22.19 -6.30 10.21
CA LEU A 77 -23.41 -6.80 9.58
C LEU A 77 -23.14 -8.13 8.89
N LEU A 78 -23.91 -9.17 9.23
CA LEU A 78 -23.79 -10.48 8.58
C LEU A 78 -24.23 -10.41 7.10
N ILE A 79 -23.31 -10.77 6.20
CA ILE A 79 -23.61 -10.98 4.78
C ILE A 79 -24.00 -12.45 4.57
N ASN A 80 -23.10 -13.36 4.90
CA ASN A 80 -23.27 -14.79 4.68
C ASN A 80 -22.59 -15.59 5.79
N ALA A 81 -23.11 -16.79 6.08
CA ALA A 81 -22.45 -17.77 6.93
C ALA A 81 -22.60 -19.17 6.34
N THR A 82 -21.48 -19.88 6.24
CA THR A 82 -21.42 -21.23 5.66
C THR A 82 -21.18 -22.28 6.75
N GLN A 83 -20.81 -23.49 6.35
CA GLN A 83 -20.39 -24.57 7.25
C GLN A 83 -18.88 -24.87 7.12
N PHE A 84 -18.14 -23.98 6.44
CA PHE A 84 -16.75 -24.18 6.09
C PHE A 84 -15.98 -22.84 6.07
N VAL A 85 -14.66 -22.93 6.09
CA VAL A 85 -13.80 -21.75 5.99
C VAL A 85 -13.82 -21.22 4.56
N TYR A 86 -13.84 -19.89 4.40
CA TYR A 86 -13.55 -19.22 3.13
C TYR A 86 -12.05 -19.18 2.97
N LEU A 87 -11.58 -19.69 1.85
CA LEU A 87 -10.16 -19.80 1.55
C LEU A 87 -9.67 -18.60 0.77
N ASP A 88 -10.58 -17.97 0.03
CA ASP A 88 -10.35 -16.79 -0.77
C ASP A 88 -11.70 -16.11 -1.08
N ILE A 89 -11.68 -14.79 -1.31
CA ILE A 89 -12.88 -13.96 -1.60
C ILE A 89 -12.50 -12.72 -2.42
N ASP A 90 -13.32 -12.42 -3.42
CA ASP A 90 -13.22 -11.26 -4.29
C ASP A 90 -14.52 -10.45 -4.32
N PHE A 91 -14.40 -9.16 -4.65
CA PHE A 91 -15.50 -8.20 -4.76
C PHE A 91 -15.49 -7.53 -6.14
N LEU A 92 -16.40 -7.94 -7.02
CA LEU A 92 -16.46 -7.48 -8.41
C LEU A 92 -17.91 -7.46 -8.91
N ASP A 93 -18.18 -6.69 -9.96
CA ASP A 93 -19.50 -6.60 -10.61
C ASP A 93 -19.65 -7.76 -11.61
N ILE A 94 -20.18 -8.90 -11.16
CA ILE A 94 -20.21 -10.16 -11.95
C ILE A 94 -21.32 -10.11 -13.01
N ASP A 95 -22.40 -9.40 -12.72
CA ASP A 95 -23.57 -9.29 -13.59
C ASP A 95 -23.71 -7.95 -14.33
N SER A 96 -22.66 -7.12 -14.28
CA SER A 96 -22.56 -5.84 -15.00
C SER A 96 -23.67 -4.84 -14.66
N ASP A 97 -24.22 -4.89 -13.44
CA ASP A 97 -25.27 -3.99 -12.98
C ASP A 97 -24.73 -2.74 -12.24
N GLY A 98 -23.42 -2.74 -11.96
CA GLY A 98 -22.68 -1.67 -11.32
C GLY A 98 -22.45 -1.88 -9.81
N ASP A 99 -23.01 -2.94 -9.22
CA ASP A 99 -22.88 -3.27 -7.81
C ASP A 99 -21.81 -4.35 -7.59
N LYS A 100 -20.93 -4.17 -6.59
CA LYS A 100 -19.93 -5.20 -6.29
C LYS A 100 -20.61 -6.40 -5.64
N ASP A 101 -20.54 -7.54 -6.32
CA ASP A 101 -20.91 -8.86 -5.84
C ASP A 101 -19.79 -9.49 -5.02
N ILE A 102 -20.04 -10.70 -4.53
CA ILE A 102 -19.04 -11.48 -3.79
C ILE A 102 -18.81 -12.80 -4.51
N LEU A 103 -17.57 -13.07 -4.90
CA LEU A 103 -17.09 -14.39 -5.33
C LEU A 103 -16.23 -14.98 -4.22
N PHE A 104 -16.38 -16.25 -3.89
CA PHE A 104 -15.52 -16.89 -2.88
C PHE A 104 -15.25 -18.37 -3.15
N LEU A 105 -14.11 -18.82 -2.61
CA LEU A 105 -13.72 -20.22 -2.58
C LEU A 105 -13.95 -20.81 -1.18
N GLY A 106 -14.92 -21.72 -1.07
CA GLY A 106 -15.21 -22.47 0.15
C GLY A 106 -14.36 -23.73 0.31
N ASN A 107 -14.13 -24.17 1.56
CA ASN A 107 -13.48 -25.45 1.86
C ASN A 107 -14.47 -26.61 2.11
N ASN A 108 -14.01 -27.87 2.00
CA ASN A 108 -14.73 -29.09 2.45
C ASN A 108 -16.21 -29.26 1.97
N PRO A 109 -16.46 -29.57 0.68
CA PRO A 109 -15.51 -29.67 -0.43
C PRO A 109 -15.16 -28.30 -1.01
N ARG A 110 -14.17 -28.24 -1.90
CA ARG A 110 -13.82 -27.00 -2.60
C ARG A 110 -14.99 -26.57 -3.49
N LYS A 111 -15.49 -25.34 -3.28
CA LYS A 111 -16.63 -24.78 -4.01
C LYS A 111 -16.36 -23.34 -4.37
N LEU A 112 -16.53 -23.02 -5.64
CA LEU A 112 -16.54 -21.65 -6.12
C LEU A 112 -17.98 -21.17 -6.20
N ILE A 113 -18.31 -20.12 -5.45
CA ILE A 113 -19.68 -19.64 -5.23
C ILE A 113 -19.68 -18.13 -5.37
N TRP A 114 -20.71 -17.57 -6.00
CA TRP A 114 -20.94 -16.12 -5.98
C TRP A 114 -22.28 -15.74 -5.34
N ILE A 115 -22.36 -14.50 -4.86
CA ILE A 115 -23.55 -13.90 -4.22
C ILE A 115 -23.76 -12.50 -4.80
N GLU A 116 -24.90 -12.33 -5.47
CA GLU A 116 -25.36 -11.06 -6.06
C GLU A 116 -25.65 -10.00 -4.98
N ASN A 117 -25.16 -8.77 -5.17
CA ASN A 117 -25.49 -7.59 -4.39
C ASN A 117 -26.63 -6.82 -5.07
N LEU A 118 -27.86 -7.27 -4.84
CA LEU A 118 -29.08 -6.88 -5.57
C LEU A 118 -29.41 -5.37 -5.63
N ASP A 119 -28.73 -4.54 -4.86
CA ASP A 119 -29.01 -3.10 -4.79
C ASP A 119 -27.80 -2.19 -4.48
N GLY A 120 -26.58 -2.75 -4.43
CA GLY A 120 -25.37 -1.99 -4.10
C GLY A 120 -25.32 -1.46 -2.67
N LEU A 121 -26.31 -1.79 -1.82
CA LEU A 121 -26.42 -1.31 -0.45
C LEU A 121 -26.32 -2.47 0.56
N GLY A 122 -25.89 -3.64 0.05
CA GLY A 122 -25.72 -4.96 0.69
C GLY A 122 -27.01 -5.68 1.00
N ASN A 123 -28.01 -5.54 0.15
CA ASN A 123 -29.09 -6.50 0.06
C ASN A 123 -28.64 -7.71 -0.79
N PHE A 124 -27.92 -8.64 -0.17
CA PHE A 124 -27.37 -9.80 -0.88
C PHE A 124 -28.43 -10.88 -1.18
N GLY A 125 -28.30 -11.49 -2.37
CA GLY A 125 -29.09 -12.60 -2.85
C GLY A 125 -28.74 -13.94 -2.21
N SER A 126 -29.17 -15.04 -2.85
CA SER A 126 -28.77 -16.39 -2.46
C SER A 126 -27.49 -16.82 -3.15
N GLU A 127 -26.69 -17.66 -2.49
CA GLU A 127 -25.52 -18.33 -3.07
C GLU A 127 -25.84 -19.01 -4.41
N GLN A 128 -25.02 -18.73 -5.41
CA GLN A 128 -24.99 -19.38 -6.71
C GLN A 128 -23.72 -20.22 -6.83
N LEU A 129 -23.88 -21.53 -6.94
CA LEU A 129 -22.74 -22.44 -7.13
C LEU A 129 -22.26 -22.39 -8.58
N ILE A 130 -20.99 -22.01 -8.78
CA ILE A 130 -20.32 -22.04 -10.08
C ILE A 130 -19.73 -23.43 -10.31
N LEU A 131 -18.89 -23.87 -9.37
CA LEU A 131 -18.13 -25.11 -9.52
C LEU A 131 -17.92 -25.81 -8.17
N GLU A 132 -17.99 -27.14 -8.18
CA GLU A 132 -17.63 -28.00 -7.04
C GLU A 132 -16.70 -29.10 -7.53
N ILE A 133 -15.40 -28.88 -7.39
CA ILE A 133 -14.35 -29.86 -7.65
C ILE A 133 -13.33 -29.75 -6.52
N ASP A 134 -12.71 -30.87 -6.13
CA ASP A 134 -11.66 -30.85 -5.12
C ASP A 134 -10.39 -30.15 -5.65
N PHE A 135 -9.49 -29.78 -4.74
CA PHE A 135 -8.14 -29.30 -5.06
C PHE A 135 -7.99 -27.95 -5.75
N ILE A 136 -9.05 -27.14 -5.90
CA ILE A 136 -8.89 -25.73 -6.28
C ILE A 136 -7.99 -25.04 -5.26
N THR A 137 -6.90 -24.42 -5.71
CA THR A 137 -5.89 -23.78 -4.84
C THR A 137 -6.06 -22.27 -4.76
N SER A 138 -6.31 -21.61 -5.90
CA SER A 138 -6.59 -20.17 -6.03
C SER A 138 -7.48 -19.91 -7.24
N TYR A 139 -8.01 -18.69 -7.38
CA TYR A 139 -8.70 -18.23 -8.58
C TYR A 139 -8.36 -16.77 -8.86
N ASN A 140 -8.62 -16.32 -10.09
CA ASN A 140 -8.51 -14.94 -10.55
C ASN A 140 -9.75 -14.60 -11.37
N THR A 141 -10.13 -13.32 -11.40
CA THR A 141 -11.24 -12.80 -12.20
C THR A 141 -10.76 -11.75 -13.20
N LEU A 142 -11.18 -11.88 -14.46
CA LEU A 142 -10.74 -11.01 -15.57
C LEU A 142 -11.63 -11.23 -16.80
N ASP A 143 -11.62 -10.28 -17.72
CA ASP A 143 -12.14 -10.47 -19.08
C ASP A 143 -11.06 -11.17 -19.91
N PHE A 144 -11.19 -12.48 -20.09
CA PHE A 144 -10.11 -13.29 -20.67
C PHE A 144 -10.24 -13.46 -22.19
N ASP A 145 -11.43 -13.28 -22.75
CA ASP A 145 -11.71 -13.39 -24.18
C ASP A 145 -12.11 -12.06 -24.85
N ASP A 146 -11.93 -10.94 -24.14
CA ASP A 146 -12.18 -9.55 -24.55
C ASP A 146 -13.65 -9.26 -24.92
N ASP A 147 -14.61 -9.96 -24.30
CA ASP A 147 -16.03 -9.79 -24.56
C ASP A 147 -16.72 -8.78 -23.63
N GLY A 148 -16.03 -8.36 -22.57
CA GLY A 148 -16.44 -7.33 -21.64
C GLY A 148 -17.04 -7.84 -20.33
N ASP A 149 -17.03 -9.15 -20.09
CA ASP A 149 -17.44 -9.73 -18.81
C ASP A 149 -16.31 -10.39 -18.02
N PHE A 150 -16.52 -10.56 -16.71
CA PHE A 150 -15.54 -11.20 -15.85
C PHE A 150 -15.71 -12.72 -15.89
N ASP A 151 -14.70 -13.37 -16.44
CA ASP A 151 -14.46 -14.80 -16.39
C ASP A 151 -13.72 -15.23 -15.13
N ILE A 152 -13.56 -16.55 -14.97
CA ILE A 152 -12.80 -17.12 -13.86
C ILE A 152 -11.68 -18.02 -14.38
N LEU A 153 -10.45 -17.69 -14.02
CA LEU A 153 -9.30 -18.57 -14.12
C LEU A 153 -9.03 -19.18 -12.74
N PHE A 154 -8.78 -20.48 -12.66
CA PHE A 154 -8.45 -21.15 -11.41
C PHE A 154 -7.48 -22.29 -11.64
N ASN A 155 -6.65 -22.58 -10.64
CA ASN A 155 -5.75 -23.72 -10.66
C ASN A 155 -6.22 -24.81 -9.70
N THR A 156 -5.93 -26.05 -10.06
CA THR A 156 -6.09 -27.20 -9.19
C THR A 156 -4.80 -27.94 -9.03
N THR A 157 -4.54 -28.43 -7.82
CA THR A 157 -3.34 -29.21 -7.52
C THR A 157 -3.70 -30.43 -6.68
N ASP A 158 -3.56 -31.62 -7.28
CA ASP A 158 -3.63 -32.89 -6.55
C ASP A 158 -2.24 -33.52 -6.39
N THR A 159 -2.17 -34.74 -5.85
CA THR A 159 -0.88 -35.40 -5.54
C THR A 159 -0.01 -35.69 -6.77
N PHE A 160 -0.58 -35.69 -7.98
CA PHE A 160 0.09 -36.15 -9.20
C PHE A 160 -0.10 -35.23 -10.40
N SER A 161 -0.89 -34.16 -10.27
CA SER A 161 -1.21 -33.27 -11.37
C SER A 161 -1.61 -31.89 -10.89
N GLY A 162 -1.21 -30.91 -11.69
CA GLY A 162 -1.66 -29.54 -11.61
C GLY A 162 -2.36 -29.18 -12.91
N GLU A 163 -3.38 -28.33 -12.84
CA GLU A 163 -4.02 -27.75 -14.02
C GLU A 163 -4.31 -26.27 -13.77
N ILE A 164 -4.20 -25.47 -14.82
CA ILE A 164 -4.80 -24.13 -14.90
C ILE A 164 -6.00 -24.22 -15.84
N MET A 165 -7.15 -23.82 -15.33
CA MET A 165 -8.45 -23.95 -15.98
C MET A 165 -9.17 -22.60 -16.04
N TRP A 166 -10.03 -22.46 -17.04
CA TRP A 166 -10.86 -21.28 -17.27
C TRP A 166 -12.35 -21.63 -17.31
N ILE A 167 -13.20 -20.72 -16.85
CA ILE A 167 -14.66 -20.80 -16.94
C ILE A 167 -15.19 -19.47 -17.49
N GLU A 168 -15.81 -19.54 -18.66
CA GLU A 168 -16.45 -18.41 -19.36
C GLU A 168 -17.75 -17.97 -18.66
N ASN A 169 -17.95 -16.67 -18.46
CA ASN A 169 -19.21 -16.06 -18.02
C ASN A 169 -20.14 -15.81 -19.21
N MET A 170 -20.68 -16.89 -19.78
CA MET A 170 -21.41 -16.94 -21.06
C MET A 170 -22.48 -15.85 -21.38
N ASP A 171 -22.98 -15.11 -20.39
CA ASP A 171 -24.00 -14.07 -20.59
C ASP A 171 -23.68 -12.72 -19.94
N GLY A 172 -22.52 -12.55 -19.31
CA GLY A 172 -22.16 -11.38 -18.53
C GLY A 172 -23.09 -11.09 -17.35
N LEU A 173 -23.93 -12.06 -16.94
CA LEU A 173 -24.90 -11.97 -15.84
C LEU A 173 -24.62 -13.02 -14.75
N GLY A 174 -23.42 -13.62 -14.74
CA GLY A 174 -23.01 -14.66 -13.81
C GLY A 174 -23.48 -16.08 -14.18
N SER A 175 -23.80 -16.33 -15.46
CA SER A 175 -24.09 -17.67 -15.97
C SER A 175 -22.85 -18.37 -16.54
N PHE A 176 -22.07 -18.98 -15.66
CA PHE A 176 -20.82 -19.65 -16.03
C PHE A 176 -20.99 -20.96 -16.82
N GLY A 177 -20.07 -21.16 -17.77
CA GLY A 177 -19.95 -22.34 -18.63
C GLY A 177 -19.36 -23.57 -17.96
N ALA A 178 -18.87 -24.52 -18.77
CA ALA A 178 -18.11 -25.67 -18.27
C ALA A 178 -16.61 -25.32 -18.22
N PRO A 179 -15.85 -25.81 -17.22
CA PRO A 179 -14.43 -25.53 -17.13
C PRO A 179 -13.66 -26.11 -18.33
N ILE A 180 -12.68 -25.35 -18.80
CA ILE A 180 -11.78 -25.68 -19.90
C ILE A 180 -10.35 -25.72 -19.34
N SER A 181 -9.65 -26.84 -19.53
CA SER A 181 -8.23 -26.95 -19.17
C SER A 181 -7.38 -26.22 -20.21
N LEU A 182 -6.57 -25.27 -19.74
CA LEU A 182 -5.68 -24.46 -20.57
C LEU A 182 -4.27 -25.02 -20.55
N ILE A 183 -3.78 -25.32 -19.35
CA ILE A 183 -2.43 -25.84 -19.10
C ILE A 183 -2.57 -27.02 -18.15
N ASP A 184 -1.95 -28.15 -18.51
CA ASP A 184 -1.86 -29.34 -17.68
C ASP A 184 -0.40 -29.71 -17.38
N GLY A 185 -0.18 -30.28 -16.20
CA GLY A 185 1.13 -30.71 -15.74
C GLY A 185 1.05 -32.04 -14.99
N ILE A 186 1.98 -32.95 -15.28
CA ILE A 186 2.14 -34.19 -14.52
C ILE A 186 3.19 -33.96 -13.44
N ASP A 187 2.86 -34.32 -12.20
CA ASP A 187 3.72 -34.13 -11.03
C ASP A 187 4.15 -32.67 -10.83
N VAL A 188 3.28 -31.71 -11.17
CA VAL A 188 3.51 -30.26 -11.07
C VAL A 188 2.43 -29.64 -10.20
N GLU A 189 2.80 -28.69 -9.34
CA GLU A 189 1.90 -27.78 -8.64
C GLU A 189 2.06 -26.37 -9.23
N PHE A 190 0.95 -25.73 -9.59
CA PHE A 190 0.96 -24.33 -10.03
C PHE A 190 0.73 -23.41 -8.84
N PHE A 191 1.61 -22.43 -8.66
CA PHE A 191 1.32 -21.29 -7.80
C PHE A 191 0.22 -20.43 -8.43
N GLU A 192 -0.36 -19.53 -7.64
CA GLU A 192 -1.37 -18.58 -8.11
C GLU A 192 -0.91 -17.87 -9.39
N PRO A 193 -1.69 -17.96 -10.49
CA PRO A 193 -1.32 -17.33 -11.76
C PRO A 193 -1.54 -15.82 -11.72
N ILE A 194 -0.66 -15.08 -12.38
CA ILE A 194 -0.75 -13.64 -12.63
C ILE A 194 -1.05 -13.44 -14.12
N LEU A 195 -2.01 -12.56 -14.42
CA LEU A 195 -2.57 -12.39 -15.76
C LEU A 195 -2.31 -11.00 -16.29
N GLU A 196 -1.40 -10.89 -17.24
CA GLU A 196 -0.87 -9.63 -17.76
C GLU A 196 -0.40 -9.83 -19.21
N ASP A 197 -0.40 -8.76 -20.01
CA ASP A 197 0.20 -8.75 -21.36
C ASP A 197 1.73 -8.57 -21.21
N ILE A 198 2.49 -9.68 -21.21
CA ILE A 198 3.92 -9.69 -20.85
C ILE A 198 4.79 -9.32 -22.05
N ASP A 199 4.33 -9.61 -23.26
CA ASP A 199 5.05 -9.35 -24.50
C ASP A 199 4.48 -8.19 -25.35
N ASN A 200 3.51 -7.47 -24.80
CA ASN A 200 2.85 -6.29 -25.37
C ASN A 200 2.19 -6.58 -26.72
N ASP A 201 1.65 -7.78 -26.92
CA ASP A 201 0.93 -8.16 -28.13
C ASP A 201 -0.59 -7.93 -28.05
N GLY A 202 -1.09 -7.64 -26.85
CA GLY A 202 -2.48 -7.30 -26.54
C GLY A 202 -3.33 -8.45 -26.03
N ASP A 203 -2.79 -9.68 -25.97
CA ASP A 203 -3.45 -10.83 -25.35
C ASP A 203 -2.91 -11.00 -23.90
N LEU A 204 -3.76 -11.42 -22.96
CA LEU A 204 -3.33 -11.68 -21.58
C LEU A 204 -2.59 -13.02 -21.49
N ASP A 205 -1.36 -12.97 -20.97
CA ASP A 205 -0.49 -14.12 -20.69
C ASP A 205 -0.67 -14.64 -19.27
N ILE A 206 -0.10 -15.82 -18.98
CA ILE A 206 -0.12 -16.42 -17.64
C ILE A 206 1.31 -16.50 -17.09
N LEU A 207 1.65 -15.67 -16.10
CA LEU A 207 2.86 -15.80 -15.28
C LEU A 207 2.55 -16.66 -14.04
N THR A 208 3.35 -17.67 -13.77
CA THR A 208 3.17 -18.53 -12.58
C THR A 208 4.51 -19.13 -12.15
N SER A 209 4.47 -19.96 -11.12
CA SER A 209 5.58 -20.86 -10.82
C SER A 209 5.13 -22.30 -10.74
N LEU A 210 6.03 -23.18 -11.17
CA LEU A 210 5.85 -24.62 -11.20
C LEU A 210 6.69 -25.23 -10.09
N GLU A 211 6.07 -26.02 -9.23
CA GLU A 211 6.77 -26.87 -8.27
C GLU A 211 6.65 -28.33 -8.70
N SER A 212 7.76 -28.98 -9.01
CA SER A 212 7.79 -30.41 -9.35
C SER A 212 8.97 -31.12 -8.68
N TYR A 213 8.74 -31.71 -7.49
CA TYR A 213 9.70 -32.57 -6.76
C TYR A 213 11.18 -32.09 -6.76
N SER A 214 11.37 -30.76 -6.77
CA SER A 214 12.61 -29.96 -6.84
C SER A 214 13.33 -29.91 -8.20
N PRO A 215 13.67 -28.71 -8.72
CA PRO A 215 13.46 -27.36 -8.16
C PRO A 215 12.23 -26.60 -8.72
N SER A 216 11.79 -25.55 -8.02
CA SER A 216 10.77 -24.60 -8.51
C SER A 216 11.25 -23.84 -9.75
N ILE A 217 10.30 -23.49 -10.62
CA ILE A 217 10.54 -22.76 -11.87
C ILE A 217 9.58 -21.59 -11.95
N VAL A 218 10.08 -20.39 -12.24
CA VAL A 218 9.24 -19.24 -12.64
C VAL A 218 9.10 -19.27 -14.16
N VAL A 219 7.87 -19.28 -14.64
CA VAL A 219 7.54 -19.42 -16.06
C VAL A 219 6.41 -18.47 -16.44
N TRP A 220 6.37 -18.05 -17.69
CA TRP A 220 5.15 -17.50 -18.26
C TRP A 220 4.74 -18.28 -19.51
N TYR A 221 3.42 -18.38 -19.73
CA TYR A 221 2.82 -19.01 -20.88
C TYR A 221 2.21 -17.93 -21.77
N GLU A 222 2.68 -17.88 -23.02
CA GLU A 222 2.24 -16.91 -24.02
C GLU A 222 0.87 -17.29 -24.56
N ASN A 223 -0.07 -16.36 -24.51
CA ASN A 223 -1.35 -16.50 -25.17
C ASN A 223 -1.18 -16.19 -26.65
N SER A 224 -1.08 -17.23 -27.49
CA SER A 224 -0.95 -17.07 -28.94
C SER A 224 -2.26 -16.63 -29.63
N GLY A 225 -3.18 -16.02 -28.89
CA GLY A 225 -4.52 -15.59 -29.26
C GLY A 225 -5.59 -16.68 -29.21
N ASN A 226 -6.84 -16.26 -28.93
CA ASN A 226 -8.00 -17.14 -28.68
C ASN A 226 -7.78 -18.09 -27.49
N VAL A 227 -7.15 -17.60 -26.42
CA VAL A 227 -7.03 -18.35 -25.15
C VAL A 227 -6.19 -19.64 -25.35
N SER A 228 -5.02 -19.51 -25.98
CA SER A 228 -4.20 -20.65 -26.40
C SER A 228 -2.75 -20.54 -25.89
N PHE A 229 -2.38 -21.41 -24.95
CA PHE A 229 -1.12 -21.38 -24.21
C PHE A 229 -0.12 -22.46 -24.66
N ASP A 230 0.23 -22.46 -25.95
CA ASP A 230 1.11 -23.49 -26.55
C ASP A 230 2.62 -23.20 -26.39
N ILE A 231 2.98 -22.02 -25.90
CA ILE A 231 4.37 -21.54 -25.79
C ILE A 231 4.67 -21.25 -24.32
N GLU A 232 5.69 -21.93 -23.79
CA GLU A 232 6.20 -21.75 -22.43
C GLU A 232 7.56 -21.05 -22.47
N HIS A 233 7.71 -20.02 -21.65
CA HIS A 233 8.94 -19.27 -21.46
C HIS A 233 9.43 -19.41 -20.02
N VAL A 234 10.56 -20.10 -19.84
CA VAL A 234 11.20 -20.23 -18.53
C VAL A 234 11.99 -18.97 -18.21
N ILE A 235 11.58 -18.27 -17.15
CA ILE A 235 12.27 -17.09 -16.63
C ILE A 235 13.45 -17.54 -15.76
N HIS A 236 13.20 -18.41 -14.79
CA HIS A 236 14.22 -18.88 -13.87
C HIS A 236 13.93 -20.27 -13.32
N GLU A 237 14.97 -21.12 -13.28
CA GLU A 237 14.95 -22.42 -12.60
C GLU A 237 15.90 -22.35 -11.40
N PHE A 238 15.35 -22.42 -10.19
CA PHE A 238 16.15 -22.34 -8.97
C PHE A 238 17.09 -23.54 -8.88
N GLN A 239 18.39 -23.30 -8.65
CA GLN A 239 19.36 -24.41 -8.53
C GLN A 239 19.60 -24.73 -7.06
N THR A 240 19.08 -25.85 -6.54
CA THR A 240 19.41 -26.28 -5.17
C THR A 240 20.68 -27.15 -5.18
N PHE A 241 21.75 -26.67 -4.53
CA PHE A 241 23.00 -27.44 -4.42
C PHE A 241 22.99 -28.45 -3.26
N VAL A 242 22.00 -28.44 -2.36
CA VAL A 242 22.04 -29.28 -1.13
C VAL A 242 20.68 -29.77 -0.56
N SER A 243 19.50 -29.22 -0.92
CA SER A 243 18.19 -29.74 -0.42
C SER A 243 17.12 -29.93 -1.50
N ASP A 244 16.14 -30.75 -1.15
CA ASP A 244 15.08 -31.29 -2.00
C ASP A 244 13.78 -30.43 -1.99
N PHE A 245 13.78 -29.20 -1.43
CA PHE A 245 12.56 -28.39 -1.35
C PHE A 245 12.81 -26.86 -1.43
N THR A 246 12.30 -26.23 -2.48
CA THR A 246 12.20 -24.76 -2.63
C THR A 246 10.85 -24.49 -3.24
N THR A 247 10.04 -23.65 -2.60
CA THR A 247 8.70 -23.28 -3.07
C THR A 247 8.57 -21.76 -3.15
N ILE A 248 7.82 -21.27 -4.11
CA ILE A 248 7.46 -19.85 -4.24
C ILE A 248 6.30 -19.58 -3.27
N VAL A 249 6.47 -18.58 -2.42
CA VAL A 249 5.45 -18.17 -1.45
C VAL A 249 4.84 -16.80 -1.77
N ASP A 250 5.50 -16.03 -2.65
CA ASP A 250 4.99 -14.78 -3.19
C ASP A 250 5.58 -14.57 -4.60
N LEU A 251 4.77 -14.08 -5.53
CA LEU A 251 5.15 -13.78 -6.92
C LEU A 251 4.40 -12.53 -7.35
N LYS A 252 5.10 -11.57 -7.97
CA LYS A 252 4.49 -10.30 -8.42
C LYS A 252 5.07 -9.86 -9.77
N TYR A 253 4.25 -9.18 -10.57
CA TYR A 253 4.66 -8.52 -11.81
C TYR A 253 4.57 -7.00 -11.67
N VAL A 254 5.68 -6.35 -11.35
CA VAL A 254 5.72 -4.94 -10.93
C VAL A 254 7.03 -4.29 -11.35
N ASP A 255 7.02 -3.00 -11.66
CA ASP A 255 8.22 -2.23 -12.00
C ASP A 255 9.04 -1.99 -10.73
N VAL A 256 10.05 -2.83 -10.49
CA VAL A 256 10.84 -2.83 -9.25
C VAL A 256 11.87 -1.72 -9.27
N ASP A 257 12.44 -1.39 -10.44
CA ASP A 257 13.50 -0.38 -10.57
C ASP A 257 13.07 0.95 -11.21
N LEU A 258 11.76 1.14 -11.36
CA LEU A 258 11.10 2.35 -11.86
C LEU A 258 11.59 2.74 -13.27
N ASP A 259 11.94 1.76 -14.09
CA ASP A 259 12.39 1.98 -15.47
C ASP A 259 11.24 2.05 -16.49
N GLY A 260 10.01 1.83 -16.03
CA GLY A 260 8.78 1.84 -16.80
C GLY A 260 8.37 0.46 -17.32
N LYS A 261 9.10 -0.61 -16.99
CA LYS A 261 8.74 -1.99 -17.33
C LYS A 261 8.45 -2.77 -16.07
N LYS A 262 7.45 -3.64 -16.12
CA LYS A 262 7.17 -4.57 -15.03
C LYS A 262 8.21 -5.70 -15.02
N ASP A 263 8.78 -5.94 -13.86
CA ASP A 263 9.72 -7.02 -13.56
C ASP A 263 9.01 -8.17 -12.82
N VAL A 264 9.68 -9.31 -12.71
CA VAL A 264 9.16 -10.44 -11.92
C VAL A 264 9.83 -10.48 -10.56
N TYR A 265 9.08 -10.13 -9.51
CA TYR A 265 9.49 -10.24 -8.11
C TYR A 265 9.04 -11.58 -7.53
N PHE A 266 9.86 -12.18 -6.67
CA PHE A 266 9.52 -13.43 -5.99
C PHE A 266 10.05 -13.50 -4.55
N GLU A 267 9.34 -14.23 -3.69
CA GLU A 267 9.83 -14.74 -2.40
C GLU A 267 9.77 -16.28 -2.41
N THR A 268 10.85 -16.93 -2.00
CA THR A 268 10.88 -18.39 -1.82
C THR A 268 10.95 -18.77 -0.36
N TYR A 269 10.29 -19.87 -0.01
CA TYR A 269 10.60 -20.63 1.19
C TYR A 269 11.57 -21.76 0.87
N HIS A 270 12.63 -21.86 1.68
CA HIS A 270 13.61 -22.94 1.62
C HIS A 270 13.69 -23.61 2.99
N ASP A 271 13.73 -24.95 3.03
CA ASP A 271 13.73 -25.70 4.30
C ASP A 271 15.08 -25.66 5.04
N ASP A 272 16.19 -25.66 4.30
CA ASP A 272 17.56 -25.62 4.82
C ASP A 272 18.25 -24.24 4.83
N PHE A 273 17.65 -23.21 4.22
CA PHE A 273 18.21 -21.85 4.15
C PHE A 273 17.17 -20.80 4.55
N ASP A 274 17.61 -19.56 4.77
CA ASP A 274 16.69 -18.44 4.94
C ASP A 274 15.89 -18.21 3.64
N ASN A 275 14.70 -17.63 3.76
CA ASN A 275 13.91 -17.21 2.60
C ASN A 275 14.76 -16.35 1.66
N ILE A 276 14.57 -16.55 0.37
CA ILE A 276 15.24 -15.77 -0.67
C ILE A 276 14.19 -14.86 -1.28
N THR A 277 14.44 -13.57 -1.21
CA THR A 277 13.70 -12.56 -1.95
C THR A 277 14.54 -12.10 -3.12
N GLY A 278 13.95 -11.96 -4.29
CA GLY A 278 14.66 -11.48 -5.47
C GLY A 278 13.72 -11.02 -6.56
N TRP A 279 14.31 -10.54 -7.65
CA TRP A 279 13.56 -10.12 -8.83
C TRP A 279 14.37 -10.37 -10.10
N CYS A 280 13.66 -10.57 -11.21
CA CYS A 280 14.22 -10.72 -12.55
C CYS A 280 13.85 -9.50 -13.39
N LYS A 281 14.86 -8.70 -13.76
CA LYS A 281 14.67 -7.46 -14.53
C LYS A 281 14.17 -7.73 -15.94
N ALA A 282 13.15 -7.00 -16.38
CA ALA A 282 12.70 -6.99 -17.78
C ALA A 282 13.75 -6.34 -18.68
N LEU A 283 14.29 -7.11 -19.62
CA LEU A 283 15.26 -6.63 -20.61
C LEU A 283 14.56 -5.83 -21.72
N ASN A 284 13.34 -6.23 -22.05
CA ASN A 284 12.49 -5.60 -23.04
C ASN A 284 11.00 -5.78 -22.68
N GLU A 285 10.14 -5.39 -23.61
CA GLU A 285 8.69 -5.49 -23.52
C GLU A 285 8.18 -6.69 -24.35
N GLN A 286 8.99 -7.75 -24.46
CA GLN A 286 8.69 -8.96 -25.24
C GLN A 286 8.86 -10.21 -24.37
N GLY A 287 8.70 -10.07 -23.04
CA GLY A 287 8.85 -11.16 -22.09
C GLY A 287 10.28 -11.72 -21.89
N ASP A 288 11.33 -10.99 -22.27
CA ASP A 288 12.72 -11.38 -21.96
C ASP A 288 13.17 -10.79 -20.61
N PHE A 289 13.66 -11.64 -19.70
CA PHE A 289 14.11 -11.26 -18.35
C PHE A 289 15.60 -11.59 -18.11
N ASP A 290 16.28 -10.80 -17.27
CA ASP A 290 17.65 -11.07 -16.82
C ASP A 290 17.68 -12.11 -15.69
N PHE A 291 18.89 -12.54 -15.32
CA PHE A 291 19.09 -13.39 -14.14
C PHE A 291 18.62 -12.72 -12.86
N PRO A 292 18.15 -13.50 -11.86
CA PRO A 292 17.62 -12.92 -10.63
C PRO A 292 18.69 -12.15 -9.85
N GLU A 293 18.32 -10.95 -9.41
CA GLU A 293 19.03 -10.18 -8.40
C GLU A 293 18.44 -10.50 -7.02
N ILE A 294 19.27 -11.01 -6.11
CA ILE A 294 18.83 -11.39 -4.76
C ILE A 294 18.91 -10.18 -3.83
N LEU A 295 17.80 -9.90 -3.16
CA LEU A 295 17.70 -8.87 -2.13
C LEU A 295 18.09 -9.50 -0.79
N ASP A 296 19.20 -9.04 -0.20
CA ASP A 296 19.66 -9.56 1.08
C ASP A 296 18.63 -9.25 2.19
N ASN A 297 18.12 -10.32 2.83
CA ASN A 297 17.61 -10.28 4.20
C ASN A 297 16.27 -9.54 4.42
N LEU A 298 15.28 -9.76 3.54
CA LEU A 298 13.91 -9.32 3.75
C LEU A 298 13.07 -10.46 4.37
N PHE A 299 12.48 -10.18 5.53
CA PHE A 299 11.51 -11.05 6.18
C PHE A 299 10.17 -10.97 5.45
N MET A 300 9.39 -12.07 5.45
CA MET A 300 8.01 -12.19 4.95
C MET A 300 7.30 -10.85 4.74
N VAL A 301 7.17 -10.49 3.46
CA VAL A 301 6.36 -9.37 3.01
C VAL A 301 4.92 -9.86 2.90
N PHE A 302 3.97 -9.13 3.47
CA PHE A 302 2.55 -9.53 3.39
C PHE A 302 1.75 -8.65 2.43
N ALA A 303 2.07 -7.35 2.39
CA ALA A 303 1.38 -6.43 1.49
C ALA A 303 2.27 -5.26 1.07
N ASN A 304 2.00 -4.71 -0.11
CA ASN A 304 2.80 -3.69 -0.78
C ASN A 304 1.98 -2.41 -0.94
N TYR A 305 2.43 -1.30 -0.36
CA TYR A 305 1.75 -0.01 -0.42
C TYR A 305 2.76 1.13 -0.37
N ASP A 306 2.43 2.28 -0.92
CA ASP A 306 3.13 3.54 -0.65
C ASP A 306 2.53 4.15 0.64
N LEU A 307 3.13 3.84 1.80
CA LEU A 307 2.54 4.19 3.10
C LEU A 307 2.92 5.59 3.57
N ASP A 308 3.89 6.23 2.95
CA ASP A 308 4.29 7.60 3.25
C ASP A 308 4.05 8.62 2.14
N ASP A 309 3.43 8.19 1.03
CA ASP A 309 3.04 9.01 -0.13
C ASP A 309 4.26 9.65 -0.82
N ASP A 310 5.38 8.92 -0.88
CA ASP A 310 6.61 9.36 -1.53
C ASP A 310 6.80 8.83 -2.97
N GLY A 311 5.91 7.92 -3.39
CA GLY A 311 5.83 7.36 -4.72
C GLY A 311 6.58 6.05 -4.91
N ASP A 312 7.22 5.51 -3.87
CA ASP A 312 7.80 4.18 -3.89
C ASP A 312 6.95 3.13 -3.13
N VAL A 313 7.24 1.85 -3.40
CA VAL A 313 6.50 0.75 -2.77
C VAL A 313 7.21 0.34 -1.48
N ASP A 314 6.47 0.42 -0.38
CA ASP A 314 6.83 -0.09 0.93
C ASP A 314 6.26 -1.48 1.21
N PHE A 315 6.76 -2.10 2.28
CA PHE A 315 6.29 -3.39 2.74
C PHE A 315 5.59 -3.31 4.10
N LEU A 316 4.28 -3.55 4.10
CA LEU A 316 3.49 -3.75 5.32
C LEU A 316 3.60 -5.22 5.77
N SER A 317 3.85 -5.42 7.06
CA SER A 317 4.07 -6.76 7.62
C SER A 317 3.73 -6.84 9.10
N TYR A 318 3.69 -8.07 9.62
CA TYR A 318 3.47 -8.32 11.03
C TYR A 318 4.25 -9.54 11.55
N THR A 319 4.55 -9.55 12.85
CA THR A 319 5.06 -10.73 13.56
C THR A 319 3.94 -11.33 14.42
N ARG A 320 3.81 -12.65 14.43
CA ARG A 320 2.73 -13.34 15.19
C ARG A 320 3.10 -13.55 16.66
N LEU A 321 4.22 -14.22 16.92
CA LEU A 321 4.69 -14.61 18.25
C LEU A 321 6.23 -14.74 18.22
N PRO A 322 6.95 -14.56 19.35
CA PRO A 322 6.44 -14.27 20.70
C PRO A 322 6.21 -12.77 20.98
N GLU A 323 6.69 -11.87 20.13
CA GLU A 323 6.50 -10.43 20.25
C GLU A 323 5.67 -9.96 19.05
N PRO A 324 4.34 -9.85 19.19
CA PRO A 324 3.50 -9.40 18.10
C PRO A 324 3.75 -7.92 17.80
N LEU A 325 3.91 -7.62 16.51
CA LEU A 325 4.22 -6.29 16.01
C LEU A 325 3.60 -6.16 14.63
N ILE A 326 2.85 -5.09 14.40
CA ILE A 326 2.58 -4.60 13.05
C ILE A 326 3.61 -3.52 12.75
N PHE A 327 4.23 -3.62 11.59
CA PHE A 327 5.28 -2.72 11.15
C PHE A 327 5.22 -2.56 9.64
N TRP A 328 5.82 -1.49 9.16
CA TRP A 328 6.13 -1.37 7.74
C TRP A 328 7.62 -1.16 7.55
N ARG A 329 8.13 -1.47 6.37
CA ARG A 329 9.50 -1.19 5.96
C ARG A 329 9.44 -0.13 4.87
N GLU A 330 9.91 1.05 5.23
CA GLU A 330 10.05 2.18 4.31
C GLU A 330 11.17 1.88 3.35
N ASN A 331 10.88 1.94 2.06
CA ASN A 331 11.89 1.95 1.01
C ASN A 331 12.54 3.34 0.99
N LEU A 332 13.84 3.41 1.24
CA LEU A 332 14.54 4.69 1.40
C LEU A 332 15.19 5.19 0.12
N ASP A 333 15.28 4.32 -0.89
CA ASP A 333 15.95 4.63 -2.14
C ASP A 333 15.07 4.48 -3.37
N GLY A 334 13.82 4.07 -3.23
CA GLY A 334 12.91 3.80 -4.34
C GLY A 334 13.37 2.67 -5.27
N LEU A 335 14.40 1.93 -4.89
CA LEU A 335 15.03 0.89 -5.72
C LEU A 335 15.05 -0.47 -5.01
N GLY A 336 14.42 -0.57 -3.84
CA GLY A 336 14.31 -1.82 -3.07
C GLY A 336 15.66 -2.30 -2.51
N ALA A 337 16.67 -1.42 -2.43
CA ALA A 337 18.00 -1.78 -1.94
C ALA A 337 18.25 -1.31 -0.49
N SER A 338 17.44 -0.39 0.03
CA SER A 338 17.61 0.16 1.36
C SER A 338 16.28 0.32 2.08
N PHE A 339 16.07 -0.45 3.15
CA PHE A 339 14.85 -0.38 3.96
C PHE A 339 15.10 0.02 5.42
N ILE A 340 14.15 0.75 6.02
CA ILE A 340 14.08 0.92 7.47
C ILE A 340 12.74 0.43 8.02
N GLN A 341 12.79 -0.39 9.07
CA GLN A 341 11.60 -0.87 9.75
C GLN A 341 11.03 0.19 10.69
N ARG A 342 9.74 0.47 10.53
CA ARG A 342 8.95 1.42 11.33
C ARG A 342 7.80 0.69 12.00
N GLN A 343 7.74 0.79 13.32
CA GLN A 343 6.68 0.17 14.11
C GLN A 343 5.37 0.94 13.95
N ILE A 344 4.28 0.20 13.75
CA ILE A 344 2.91 0.71 13.78
C ILE A 344 2.31 0.42 15.16
N SER A 345 2.25 -0.85 15.57
CA SER A 345 1.64 -1.21 16.85
C SER A 345 2.14 -2.53 17.42
N THR A 346 2.18 -2.60 18.75
CA THR A 346 2.46 -3.82 19.54
C THR A 346 1.27 -4.22 20.42
N GLU A 347 0.11 -3.61 20.21
CA GLU A 347 -1.10 -3.81 21.04
C GLU A 347 -2.05 -4.89 20.48
N ILE A 348 -1.56 -5.70 19.54
CA ILE A 348 -2.29 -6.76 18.86
C ILE A 348 -1.91 -8.13 19.43
N ASP A 349 -2.87 -9.04 19.62
CA ASP A 349 -2.61 -10.42 20.05
C ASP A 349 -2.82 -11.43 18.91
N ARG A 350 -1.71 -12.02 18.43
CA ARG A 350 -1.66 -12.92 17.27
C ARG A 350 -2.29 -12.28 16.01
N PRO A 351 -1.67 -11.22 15.45
CA PRO A 351 -2.06 -10.68 14.15
C PRO A 351 -2.01 -11.79 13.09
N ILE A 352 -2.95 -11.77 12.17
CA ILE A 352 -3.08 -12.79 11.14
C ILE A 352 -3.23 -12.19 9.74
N ASP A 353 -3.62 -10.92 9.66
CA ASP A 353 -3.78 -10.19 8.42
C ASP A 353 -3.60 -8.69 8.63
N VAL A 354 -3.10 -8.01 7.58
CA VAL A 354 -2.92 -6.56 7.50
C VAL A 354 -3.19 -6.10 6.07
N ASP A 355 -3.82 -4.94 5.94
CA ASP A 355 -4.14 -4.30 4.65
C ASP A 355 -4.02 -2.77 4.83
N ALA A 356 -4.13 -1.99 3.76
CA ALA A 356 -4.11 -0.54 3.83
C ALA A 356 -5.07 0.12 2.83
N ALA A 357 -5.75 1.18 3.28
CA ALA A 357 -6.63 2.02 2.48
C ALA A 357 -6.84 3.39 3.15
N ASP A 358 -7.27 4.40 2.38
CA ASP A 358 -7.66 5.70 2.92
C ASP A 358 -9.07 5.61 3.53
N PHE A 359 -9.17 5.30 4.83
CA PHE A 359 -10.45 5.10 5.51
C PHE A 359 -11.11 6.42 5.91
N ASP A 360 -10.37 7.52 5.96
CA ASP A 360 -10.89 8.83 6.35
C ASP A 360 -10.88 9.94 5.31
N GLY A 361 -10.58 9.58 4.06
CA GLY A 361 -10.68 10.41 2.88
C GLY A 361 -9.68 11.56 2.88
N ASP A 362 -8.56 11.41 3.59
CA ASP A 362 -7.52 12.44 3.71
C ASP A 362 -6.38 12.30 2.70
N GLY A 363 -6.42 11.23 1.90
CA GLY A 363 -5.49 10.91 0.83
C GLY A 363 -4.29 10.08 1.28
N LEU A 364 -4.18 9.73 2.57
CA LEU A 364 -3.10 8.87 3.08
C LEU A 364 -3.63 7.46 3.33
N LEU A 365 -2.85 6.44 2.96
CA LEU A 365 -3.20 5.06 3.27
C LEU A 365 -3.07 4.81 4.78
N ASP A 366 -4.19 4.47 5.41
CA ASP A 366 -4.27 3.97 6.77
C ASP A 366 -4.05 2.45 6.81
N VAL A 367 -3.72 1.89 7.98
CA VAL A 367 -3.47 0.44 8.11
C VAL A 367 -4.61 -0.26 8.81
N LEU A 368 -5.11 -1.34 8.23
CA LEU A 368 -6.06 -2.29 8.80
C LEU A 368 -5.34 -3.50 9.38
N SER A 369 -5.92 -4.10 10.41
CA SER A 369 -5.40 -5.32 11.03
C SER A 369 -6.51 -6.22 11.55
N THR A 370 -6.25 -7.53 11.52
CA THR A 370 -7.04 -8.52 12.25
C THR A 370 -6.19 -9.38 13.15
N SER A 371 -6.80 -9.82 14.25
CA SER A 371 -6.12 -10.59 15.27
C SER A 371 -7.03 -11.60 15.93
N THR A 372 -6.51 -12.81 16.08
CA THR A 372 -7.33 -13.97 16.38
C THR A 372 -7.42 -14.28 17.87
N ASP A 373 -6.42 -13.92 18.69
CA ASP A 373 -6.44 -14.23 20.12
C ASP A 373 -7.17 -13.17 20.96
N ASP A 374 -7.17 -11.91 20.53
CA ASP A 374 -7.98 -10.83 21.11
C ASP A 374 -9.22 -10.47 20.27
N SER A 375 -9.49 -11.22 19.19
CA SER A 375 -10.71 -11.12 18.37
C SER A 375 -10.96 -9.73 17.77
N LYS A 376 -9.90 -8.97 17.48
CA LYS A 376 -10.03 -7.59 17.02
C LYS A 376 -9.97 -7.47 15.50
N VAL A 377 -10.79 -6.55 15.00
CA VAL A 377 -10.60 -5.83 13.74
C VAL A 377 -10.32 -4.38 14.12
N ALA A 378 -9.20 -3.83 13.69
CA ALA A 378 -8.79 -2.47 14.07
C ALA A 378 -8.00 -1.79 12.96
N TRP A 379 -8.11 -0.46 12.90
CA TRP A 379 -7.34 0.36 11.97
C TRP A 379 -6.46 1.40 12.69
N TYR A 380 -5.46 1.92 11.98
CA TYR A 380 -4.46 2.86 12.47
C TYR A 380 -4.38 4.03 11.50
N LYS A 381 -4.81 5.21 11.96
CA LYS A 381 -4.79 6.42 11.13
C LYS A 381 -3.36 6.81 10.76
N ASN A 382 -3.09 6.96 9.48
CA ASN A 382 -1.88 7.60 9.00
C ASN A 382 -2.01 9.12 9.19
N THR A 383 -1.02 9.71 9.84
CA THR A 383 -0.95 11.16 10.07
C THR A 383 0.10 11.83 9.17
N GLY A 384 0.61 11.06 8.21
CA GLY A 384 1.69 11.39 7.30
C GLY A 384 3.04 11.35 7.99
N ILE A 385 4.10 11.25 7.19
CA ILE A 385 5.40 11.66 7.68
C ILE A 385 5.35 13.19 7.78
N LEU A 386 5.65 13.72 8.96
CA LEU A 386 6.15 15.09 9.07
C LEU A 386 7.52 15.08 8.39
N ASP A 387 7.53 15.04 7.06
CA ASP A 387 8.74 15.34 6.31
C ASP A 387 9.15 16.73 6.78
N VAL A 388 10.46 16.97 6.80
CA VAL A 388 10.94 18.32 6.99
C VAL A 388 10.44 19.05 5.76
N VAL A 389 9.23 19.64 5.84
CA VAL A 389 8.71 20.59 4.85
C VAL A 389 9.93 21.41 4.52
N GLU A 390 10.42 21.27 3.28
CA GLU A 390 11.50 22.08 2.78
C GLU A 390 11.07 23.48 3.17
N ASN A 391 11.69 24.05 4.19
CA ASN A 391 11.25 25.33 4.72
C ASN A 391 11.48 26.23 3.53
N VAL A 392 10.41 26.59 2.79
CA VAL A 392 10.50 27.54 1.69
C VAL A 392 10.99 28.78 2.38
N ALA A 393 12.31 28.99 2.33
CA ALA A 393 12.98 29.76 3.35
C ALA A 393 12.37 31.15 3.30
N PHE A 394 11.67 31.52 4.37
CA PHE A 394 11.06 32.83 4.50
C PHE A 394 12.11 33.89 4.20
N SER A 395 12.02 34.48 3.01
CA SER A 395 13.09 35.29 2.46
C SER A 395 12.65 36.74 2.49
N ILE A 396 13.32 37.54 3.32
CA ILE A 396 13.14 38.99 3.34
C ILE A 396 14.47 39.61 2.97
N ASN A 397 14.48 40.37 1.88
CA ASN A 397 15.64 41.11 1.41
C ASN A 397 15.30 42.59 1.30
N MET A 398 16.07 43.45 1.97
CA MET A 398 15.92 44.90 1.88
C MET A 398 17.12 45.56 1.19
N TYR A 399 16.86 46.42 0.20
CA TYR A 399 17.89 47.06 -0.63
C TYR A 399 17.46 48.45 -1.11
N PRO A 400 18.39 49.33 -1.50
CA PRO A 400 19.83 49.21 -1.32
C PRO A 400 20.20 49.36 0.15
N ASN A 401 21.26 48.67 0.57
CA ASN A 401 21.87 48.83 1.87
C ASN A 401 23.39 48.95 1.70
N PRO A 402 24.00 50.12 1.93
CA PRO A 402 23.41 51.35 2.50
C PRO A 402 22.46 52.12 1.57
N THR A 403 21.56 52.93 2.14
CA THR A 403 20.63 53.84 1.40
C THR A 403 20.78 55.31 1.83
N SER A 404 20.27 56.24 1.03
CA SER A 404 20.17 57.68 1.33
C SER A 404 18.73 58.21 1.47
N SER A 405 17.73 57.46 1.00
CA SER A 405 16.33 57.90 1.03
C SER A 405 15.37 56.72 1.02
N ILE A 406 15.35 55.92 -0.04
CA ILE A 406 14.35 54.86 -0.25
C ILE A 406 14.95 53.48 0.05
N VAL A 407 14.17 52.63 0.70
CA VAL A 407 14.46 51.19 0.87
C VAL A 407 13.32 50.38 0.24
N TYR A 408 13.69 49.37 -0.53
CA TYR A 408 12.81 48.38 -1.12
C TYR A 408 12.87 47.09 -0.30
N LEU A 409 11.78 46.34 -0.28
CA LEU A 409 11.67 45.03 0.36
C LEU A 409 11.10 44.03 -0.63
N ASN A 410 11.84 42.93 -0.80
CA ASN A 410 11.41 41.75 -1.53
C ASN A 410 11.09 40.63 -0.52
N THR A 411 9.94 39.98 -0.69
CA THR A 411 9.42 38.92 0.18
C THR A 411 8.52 38.01 -0.64
N ASN A 412 8.53 36.71 -0.32
CA ASN A 412 7.55 35.74 -0.84
C ASN A 412 6.27 35.67 0.01
N GLU A 413 6.22 36.36 1.15
CA GLU A 413 5.09 36.33 2.09
C GLU A 413 4.34 37.68 2.19
N PRO A 414 3.00 37.68 2.35
CA PRO A 414 2.21 38.87 2.60
C PRO A 414 2.55 39.52 3.95
N LEU A 415 2.65 40.85 3.98
CA LEU A 415 3.13 41.62 5.14
C LEU A 415 1.98 42.07 6.05
N ALA A 416 2.14 41.87 7.37
CA ALA A 416 1.24 42.36 8.41
C ALA A 416 1.73 43.65 9.07
N SER A 417 3.04 43.80 9.30
CA SER A 417 3.58 45.05 9.89
C SER A 417 5.05 45.26 9.59
N ILE A 418 5.47 46.53 9.52
CA ILE A 418 6.85 46.93 9.28
C ILE A 418 7.18 48.09 10.21
N VAL A 419 8.18 47.90 11.08
CA VAL A 419 8.54 48.86 12.12
C VAL A 419 10.05 49.04 12.18
N MET A 420 10.50 50.29 12.15
CA MET A 420 11.92 50.63 12.22
C MET A 420 12.31 51.08 13.62
N TYR A 421 13.44 50.57 14.09
CA TYR A 421 14.04 50.83 15.39
C TYR A 421 15.47 51.37 15.22
N ASN A 422 15.93 52.15 16.20
CA ASN A 422 17.35 52.49 16.32
C ASN A 422 18.14 51.38 17.03
N VAL A 423 19.46 51.55 17.13
CA VAL A 423 20.37 50.61 17.81
C VAL A 423 20.10 50.42 19.31
N LEU A 424 19.31 51.29 19.93
CA LEU A 424 18.89 51.19 21.33
C LEU A 424 17.54 50.49 21.49
N GLY A 425 16.95 49.96 20.41
CA GLY A 425 15.64 49.30 20.42
C GLY A 425 14.46 50.28 20.56
N THR A 426 14.68 51.59 20.41
CA THR A 426 13.60 52.58 20.42
C THR A 426 12.90 52.60 19.06
N LYS A 427 11.57 52.47 19.06
CA LYS A 427 10.74 52.58 17.85
C LYS A 427 10.86 53.98 17.26
N ILE A 428 11.23 54.06 15.98
CA ILE A 428 11.37 55.32 15.23
C ILE A 428 10.13 55.60 14.39
N LYS A 429 9.70 54.63 13.57
CA LYS A 429 8.58 54.81 12.62
C LYS A 429 7.94 53.46 12.29
N SER A 430 6.64 53.47 12.01
CA SER A 430 5.93 52.34 11.39
C SER A 430 5.62 52.69 9.95
N PHE A 431 5.68 51.70 9.07
CA PHE A 431 5.42 51.86 7.63
C PHE A 431 4.14 51.12 7.21
N PRO A 432 3.47 51.57 6.15
CA PRO A 432 2.49 50.75 5.43
C PRO A 432 3.11 49.43 4.97
N THR A 433 2.28 48.40 4.78
CA THR A 433 2.68 47.07 4.29
C THR A 433 2.92 47.07 2.78
N THR A 434 3.77 47.98 2.31
CA THR A 434 4.18 48.15 0.90
C THR A 434 5.61 47.63 0.69
N SER A 435 6.04 47.45 -0.56
CA SER A 435 7.40 47.00 -0.89
C SER A 435 8.45 48.15 -0.95
N GLN A 436 8.05 49.38 -0.63
CA GLN A 436 8.90 50.58 -0.71
C GLN A 436 8.67 51.50 0.50
N PHE A 437 9.76 52.02 1.07
CA PHE A 437 9.76 52.89 2.26
C PHE A 437 10.67 54.10 2.08
N ASP A 438 10.16 55.29 2.42
CA ASP A 438 10.95 56.51 2.46
C ASP A 438 11.45 56.79 3.89
N ILE A 439 12.78 56.83 4.04
CA ILE A 439 13.52 57.15 5.26
C ILE A 439 14.43 58.38 5.10
N SER A 440 14.18 59.24 4.10
CA SER A 440 14.93 60.48 3.87
C SER A 440 14.94 61.42 5.08
N GLU A 441 13.86 61.43 5.86
CA GLU A 441 13.69 62.26 7.06
C GLU A 441 14.47 61.74 8.28
N VAL A 442 15.02 60.53 8.19
CA VAL A 442 15.72 59.87 9.29
C VAL A 442 17.21 60.25 9.25
N PRO A 443 17.85 60.61 10.39
CA PRO A 443 19.28 60.91 10.44
C PRO A 443 20.16 59.76 9.93
N SER A 444 21.37 60.10 9.48
CA SER A 444 22.40 59.10 9.14
C SER A 444 22.69 58.19 10.34
N GLY A 445 22.67 56.88 10.14
CA GLY A 445 22.78 55.93 11.24
C GLY A 445 22.45 54.50 10.87
N LEU A 446 22.52 53.63 11.88
CA LEU A 446 22.17 52.21 11.77
C LEU A 446 20.76 51.97 12.32
N TYR A 447 19.93 51.29 11.52
CA TYR A 447 18.54 51.01 11.85
C TYR A 447 18.21 49.53 11.63
N PHE A 448 17.19 49.06 12.37
CA PHE A 448 16.67 47.70 12.27
C PHE A 448 15.19 47.77 11.90
N PHE A 449 14.82 47.11 10.81
CA PHE A 449 13.43 46.94 10.38
C PHE A 449 12.93 45.60 10.88
N ASN A 450 12.00 45.62 11.83
CA ASN A 450 11.23 44.46 12.24
C ASN A 450 10.02 44.32 11.31
N ILE A 451 9.92 43.18 10.63
CA ILE A 451 8.90 42.90 9.62
C ILE A 451 8.16 41.66 10.07
N LYS A 452 6.83 41.76 10.10
CA LYS A 452 5.94 40.65 10.43
C LYS A 452 5.06 40.32 9.24
N THR A 453 4.90 39.04 8.90
CA THR A 453 3.99 38.56 7.86
C THR A 453 2.58 38.31 8.43
N VAL A 454 1.60 38.13 7.55
CA VAL A 454 0.24 37.71 7.94
C VAL A 454 0.24 36.33 8.57
N SER A 455 1.09 35.43 8.05
CA SER A 455 1.36 34.08 8.60
C SER A 455 2.04 34.10 9.98
N GLY A 456 2.49 35.27 10.47
CA GLY A 456 3.02 35.44 11.82
C GLY A 456 4.54 35.37 11.94
N LEU A 457 5.25 35.12 10.84
CA LEU A 457 6.71 35.11 10.78
C LEU A 457 7.28 36.50 11.02
N VAL A 458 8.46 36.57 11.66
CA VAL A 458 9.11 37.84 12.01
C VAL A 458 10.57 37.84 11.52
N SER A 459 10.95 38.84 10.72
CA SER A 459 12.33 39.09 10.30
C SER A 459 12.84 40.42 10.83
N THR A 460 14.14 40.52 11.10
CA THR A 460 14.80 41.79 11.43
C THR A 460 15.90 42.09 10.43
N GLN A 461 15.73 43.16 9.65
CA GLN A 461 16.66 43.57 8.60
C GLN A 461 17.46 44.79 9.02
N LYS A 462 18.78 44.72 8.84
CA LYS A 462 19.72 45.78 9.20
C LYS A 462 19.89 46.74 8.03
N ILE A 463 19.62 48.04 8.21
CA ILE A 463 19.81 49.08 7.18
C ILE A 463 20.73 50.19 7.67
N ILE A 464 21.69 50.56 6.82
CA ILE A 464 22.59 51.70 7.03
C ILE A 464 22.07 52.90 6.23
N LYS A 465 21.68 53.97 6.92
CA LYS A 465 21.32 55.26 6.33
C LYS A 465 22.57 56.16 6.25
N LYS A 466 22.92 56.56 5.04
CA LYS A 466 23.99 57.54 4.78
C LYS A 466 23.50 58.97 4.97
#